data_AF-A0A3A6W4I3-F1
#
_entry.id   AF-A0A3A6W4I3-F1
#
_cell.length_a   1.000
_cell.length_b   1.000
_cell.length_c   1.000
_cell.angle_alpha   90.00
_cell.angle_beta   90.00
_cell.angle_gamma   90.00
#
_symmetry.space_group_name_H-M   'P 1'
#
loop_
_entity.id
_entity.type
_entity.pdbx_description
1 polymer ?
#
loop_
_entity_poly.entity_id
_entity_poly.type
_entity_poly.pdbx_seq_one_letter_code
_entity_poly.pdbx_strand_id
1 'polypeptide(L)'
;LHIAPTTSNRTGETTTSYAYDTASKSVTLKYNDGNGANQAGTIAKIDLSGLADQIKDGYSFSTDAKGNVVGNHAVTAVGNGKTVSYAAGDNLTVKQDIDATTGEHTYTYALSNDIKVGKDGKDGIDGKIGVNGKDGSSVVINGKDGSIGLNGKDGKDGLTIRGEKGQDGVDGKNGTNGITRIVYEDHNHDKHEVATLDDGMKYAG
;
A
#
# COMPACT_ATOMS: atom_id res chain seq x y z
N LEU A 1 37.26 -4.46 -10.90
CA LEU A 1 38.56 -4.72 -10.25
C LEU A 1 39.64 -4.65 -11.33
N HIS A 2 40.52 -3.64 -11.28
CA HIS A 2 41.68 -3.57 -12.16
C HIS A 2 42.87 -4.18 -11.42
N ILE A 3 43.44 -5.27 -11.94
CA ILE A 3 44.62 -5.92 -11.36
C ILE A 3 45.80 -5.56 -12.26
N ALA A 4 46.56 -4.54 -11.84
CA ALA A 4 47.83 -4.21 -12.48
C ALA A 4 48.95 -5.04 -11.83
N PRO A 5 49.86 -5.67 -12.60
CA PRO A 5 51.01 -6.34 -12.02
C PRO A 5 51.89 -5.32 -11.29
N THR A 6 52.19 -5.58 -10.01
CA THR A 6 53.17 -4.79 -9.26
C THR A 6 54.57 -5.26 -9.60
N THR A 7 55.52 -4.32 -9.63
CA THR A 7 56.94 -4.61 -9.83
C THR A 7 57.46 -5.54 -8.73
N SER A 8 58.17 -6.61 -9.11
CA SER A 8 58.92 -7.45 -8.16
C SER A 8 60.10 -6.65 -7.59
N ASN A 9 60.41 -6.87 -6.31
CA ASN A 9 61.64 -6.39 -5.68
C ASN A 9 62.84 -7.32 -5.95
N ARG A 10 62.64 -8.41 -6.70
CA ARG A 10 63.70 -9.29 -7.18
C ARG A 10 64.19 -8.79 -8.53
N THR A 11 65.50 -8.50 -8.62
CA THR A 11 66.14 -7.98 -9.82
C THR A 11 65.85 -8.85 -11.05
N GLY A 12 65.31 -8.24 -12.12
CA GLY A 12 65.06 -8.88 -13.41
C GLY A 12 63.70 -9.56 -13.57
N GLU A 13 62.94 -9.78 -12.49
CA GLU A 13 61.64 -10.46 -12.54
C GLU A 13 60.53 -9.53 -13.04
N THR A 14 59.80 -9.96 -14.07
CA THR A 14 58.66 -9.23 -14.64
C THR A 14 57.45 -10.15 -14.80
N THR A 15 56.25 -9.59 -14.68
CA THR A 15 55.02 -10.31 -15.04
C THR A 15 54.93 -10.43 -16.56
N THR A 16 54.73 -11.64 -17.07
CA THR A 16 54.68 -11.89 -18.51
C THR A 16 53.27 -12.02 -19.05
N SER A 17 52.33 -12.52 -18.25
CA SER A 17 50.93 -12.67 -18.66
C SER A 17 50.01 -12.84 -17.46
N TYR A 18 48.73 -12.48 -17.66
CA TYR A 18 47.62 -12.85 -16.79
C TYR A 18 46.55 -13.56 -17.61
N ALA A 19 45.85 -14.50 -16.99
CA ALA A 19 44.72 -15.20 -17.60
C ALA A 19 43.58 -15.34 -16.58
N TYR A 20 42.36 -15.04 -17.03
CA TYR A 20 41.14 -15.31 -16.26
C TYR A 20 40.56 -16.67 -16.66
N ASP A 21 40.29 -17.50 -15.66
CA ASP A 21 39.62 -18.78 -15.85
C ASP A 21 38.17 -18.67 -15.34
N THR A 22 37.22 -18.82 -16.27
CA THR A 22 35.79 -18.65 -15.97
C THR A 22 35.23 -19.76 -15.10
N ALA A 23 35.74 -20.99 -15.21
CA ALA A 23 35.23 -22.15 -14.48
C ALA A 23 35.57 -22.08 -12.99
N SER A 24 36.82 -21.73 -12.68
CA SER A 24 37.33 -21.57 -11.32
C SER A 24 37.17 -20.16 -10.76
N LYS A 25 36.68 -19.21 -11.58
CA LYS A 25 36.55 -17.78 -11.25
C LYS A 25 37.85 -17.23 -10.64
N SER A 26 39.00 -17.58 -11.21
CA SER A 26 40.30 -17.20 -10.67
C SER A 26 41.17 -16.49 -11.70
N VAL A 27 42.13 -15.70 -11.23
CA VAL A 27 43.16 -15.08 -12.07
C VAL A 27 44.50 -15.72 -11.75
N THR A 28 45.20 -16.13 -12.79
CA THR A 28 46.57 -16.67 -12.69
C THR A 28 47.55 -15.65 -13.24
N LEU A 29 48.61 -15.38 -12.47
CA LEU A 29 49.75 -14.56 -12.89
C LEU A 29 50.96 -15.46 -13.19
N LYS A 30 51.66 -15.17 -14.30
CA LYS A 30 52.93 -15.82 -14.66
C LYS A 30 54.09 -14.82 -14.61
N TYR A 31 55.22 -15.28 -14.11
CA TYR A 31 56.45 -14.49 -13.96
C TYR A 31 57.62 -15.14 -14.69
N ASN A 32 58.56 -14.31 -15.11
CA ASN A 32 59.88 -14.75 -15.51
C ASN A 32 60.81 -14.91 -14.31
N ASP A 33 61.80 -15.78 -14.41
CA ASP A 33 62.75 -16.12 -13.35
C ASP A 33 63.82 -15.06 -13.03
N GLY A 34 63.75 -13.88 -13.66
CA GLY A 34 64.79 -12.85 -13.59
C GLY A 34 65.82 -12.92 -14.73
N ASN A 35 65.87 -14.05 -15.44
CA ASN A 35 66.79 -14.33 -16.53
C ASN A 35 66.08 -14.53 -17.88
N GLY A 36 64.78 -14.22 -17.94
CA GLY A 36 63.96 -14.25 -19.16
C GLY A 36 63.27 -15.60 -19.44
N ALA A 37 63.43 -16.61 -18.58
CA ALA A 37 62.70 -17.86 -18.71
C ALA A 37 61.37 -17.81 -17.93
N ASN A 38 60.27 -18.16 -18.60
CA ASN A 38 58.96 -18.30 -17.96
C ASN A 38 58.98 -19.46 -16.96
N GLN A 39 58.49 -19.22 -15.74
CA GLN A 39 58.38 -20.27 -14.74
C GLN A 39 57.15 -21.17 -14.98
N ALA A 40 57.33 -22.49 -14.81
CA ALA A 40 56.28 -23.49 -14.95
C ALA A 40 55.53 -23.70 -13.62
N GLY A 41 54.20 -23.75 -13.66
CA GLY A 41 53.34 -23.86 -12.47
C GLY A 41 52.64 -22.55 -12.10
N THR A 42 51.67 -22.62 -11.17
CA THR A 42 50.87 -21.47 -10.72
C THR A 42 51.57 -20.78 -9.55
N ILE A 43 52.19 -19.62 -9.77
CA ILE A 43 53.05 -18.98 -8.75
C ILE A 43 52.28 -17.97 -7.89
N ALA A 44 51.18 -17.41 -8.41
CA ALA A 44 50.19 -16.66 -7.65
C ALA A 44 48.80 -16.87 -8.25
N LYS A 45 47.90 -17.47 -7.47
CA LYS A 45 46.48 -17.62 -7.82
C LYS A 45 45.66 -16.72 -6.92
N ILE A 46 44.96 -15.76 -7.51
CA ILE A 46 43.97 -14.98 -6.79
C ILE A 46 42.64 -15.69 -6.97
N ASP A 47 42.19 -16.35 -5.91
CA ASP A 47 40.88 -16.99 -5.88
C ASP A 47 39.80 -15.94 -5.61
N LEU A 48 38.93 -15.71 -6.59
CA LEU A 48 37.80 -14.79 -6.48
C LEU A 48 36.47 -15.56 -6.38
N SER A 49 36.50 -16.89 -6.25
CA SER A 49 35.30 -17.71 -6.23
C SER A 49 34.39 -17.39 -5.04
N GLY A 50 34.96 -17.23 -3.84
CA GLY A 50 34.22 -16.84 -2.64
C GLY A 50 33.72 -15.40 -2.63
N LEU A 51 34.29 -14.51 -3.46
CA LEU A 51 33.84 -13.12 -3.57
C LEU A 51 32.48 -13.03 -4.26
N ALA A 52 32.25 -13.86 -5.28
CA ALA A 52 30.96 -13.91 -5.99
C ALA A 52 29.82 -14.34 -5.04
N ASP A 53 30.10 -15.28 -4.14
CA ASP A 53 29.14 -15.77 -3.15
C ASP A 53 28.93 -14.74 -2.03
N GLN A 54 29.99 -14.07 -1.56
CA GLN A 54 29.89 -12.97 -0.61
C GLN A 54 29.10 -11.76 -1.16
N ILE A 55 29.19 -11.45 -2.45
CA ILE A 55 28.40 -10.35 -3.05
C ILE A 55 26.93 -10.78 -3.21
N LYS A 56 26.67 -12.05 -3.52
CA LYS A 56 25.31 -12.59 -3.66
C LYS A 56 24.58 -12.68 -2.32
N ASP A 57 25.27 -13.10 -1.27
CA ASP A 57 24.69 -13.37 0.05
C ASP A 57 24.91 -12.22 1.04
N GLY A 58 25.90 -11.36 0.81
CA GLY A 58 26.29 -10.28 1.71
C GLY A 58 25.34 -9.10 1.77
N TYR A 59 24.37 -9.01 0.85
CA TYR A 59 23.30 -8.02 0.87
C TYR A 59 21.94 -8.70 0.94
N SER A 60 21.65 -9.31 2.09
CA SER A 60 20.32 -9.86 2.37
C SER A 60 19.40 -8.76 2.88
N PHE A 61 18.35 -8.45 2.14
CA PHE A 61 17.24 -7.64 2.63
C PHE A 61 15.98 -8.50 2.69
N SER A 62 15.19 -8.29 3.73
CA SER A 62 13.92 -8.99 3.94
C SER A 62 12.82 -7.96 4.18
N THR A 63 11.59 -8.33 3.82
CA THR A 63 10.42 -7.47 4.00
C THR A 63 9.34 -8.21 4.78
N ASP A 64 8.58 -7.48 5.58
CA ASP A 64 7.40 -7.94 6.31
C ASP A 64 6.40 -6.78 6.41
N ALA A 65 5.11 -7.08 6.24
CA ALA A 65 4.05 -6.12 6.49
C ALA A 65 3.67 -6.18 7.98
N LYS A 66 3.55 -5.03 8.64
CA LYS A 66 3.19 -4.96 10.07
C LYS A 66 2.02 -4.00 10.30
N GLY A 67 1.34 -4.14 11.43
CA GLY A 67 0.18 -3.32 11.79
C GLY A 67 -1.14 -3.94 11.35
N ASN A 68 -2.02 -3.15 10.72
CA ASN A 68 -3.33 -3.63 10.25
C ASN A 68 -3.19 -4.35 8.90
N VAL A 69 -2.78 -5.62 8.95
CA VAL A 69 -2.52 -6.47 7.80
C VAL A 69 -3.65 -7.46 7.58
N VAL A 70 -3.86 -7.87 6.32
CA VAL A 70 -4.86 -8.88 5.94
C VAL A 70 -4.16 -10.22 5.74
N GLY A 71 -4.67 -11.26 6.40
CA GLY A 71 -4.14 -12.63 6.26
C GLY A 71 -2.84 -12.88 7.04
N ASN A 72 -2.15 -13.98 6.70
CA ASN A 72 -0.91 -14.38 7.36
C ASN A 72 0.29 -13.65 6.74
N HIS A 73 1.18 -13.13 7.58
CA HIS A 73 2.39 -12.41 7.16
C HIS A 73 3.62 -12.93 7.92
N ALA A 74 4.80 -12.81 7.31
CA ALA A 74 6.07 -13.19 7.91
C ALA A 74 7.23 -12.51 7.19
N VAL A 75 8.35 -12.35 7.92
CA VAL A 75 9.63 -11.92 7.35
C VAL A 75 10.03 -12.84 6.20
N THR A 76 10.17 -12.26 5.01
CA THR A 76 10.53 -13.00 3.80
C THR A 76 11.74 -12.34 3.14
N ALA A 77 12.75 -13.14 2.82
CA ALA A 77 13.92 -12.68 2.10
C ALA A 77 13.54 -12.28 0.67
N VAL A 78 14.01 -11.11 0.24
CA VAL A 78 13.83 -10.69 -1.15
C VAL A 78 15.08 -11.11 -1.93
N GLY A 79 14.87 -12.00 -2.91
CA GLY A 79 15.96 -12.53 -3.72
C GLY A 79 16.64 -11.47 -4.58
N ASN A 80 17.91 -11.68 -4.91
CA ASN A 80 18.64 -10.80 -5.82
C ASN A 80 17.93 -10.71 -7.19
N GLY A 81 17.83 -9.49 -7.73
CA GLY A 81 17.12 -9.19 -8.98
C GLY A 81 15.59 -9.29 -8.89
N LYS A 82 15.01 -9.43 -7.69
CA LYS A 82 13.56 -9.39 -7.47
C LYS A 82 13.11 -8.01 -7.01
N THR A 83 11.82 -7.74 -7.16
CA THR A 83 11.20 -6.45 -6.85
C THR A 83 10.37 -6.53 -5.59
N VAL A 84 10.30 -5.41 -4.86
CA VAL A 84 9.26 -5.15 -3.85
C VAL A 84 8.23 -4.23 -4.48
N SER A 85 6.95 -4.59 -4.39
CA SER A 85 5.86 -3.81 -4.97
C SER A 85 5.05 -3.13 -3.87
N TYR A 86 4.85 -1.82 -4.00
CA TYR A 86 3.96 -1.03 -3.14
C TYR A 86 2.60 -0.92 -3.83
N ALA A 87 1.67 -1.78 -3.46
CA ALA A 87 0.30 -1.76 -3.99
C ALA A 87 -0.61 -0.93 -3.09
N ALA A 88 -1.50 -0.15 -3.69
CA ALA A 88 -2.52 0.63 -2.99
C ALA A 88 -3.90 -0.03 -3.19
N GLY A 89 -4.74 -0.02 -2.15
CA GLY A 89 -6.15 -0.43 -2.26
C GLY A 89 -7.05 0.73 -2.69
N ASP A 90 -8.35 0.48 -2.87
CA ASP A 90 -9.31 1.40 -3.50
C ASP A 90 -9.27 2.87 -3.01
N ASN A 91 -9.11 3.09 -1.71
CA ASN A 91 -9.14 4.43 -1.11
C ASN A 91 -7.76 5.06 -0.91
N LEU A 92 -6.69 4.38 -1.32
CA LEU A 92 -5.32 4.85 -1.16
C LEU A 92 -4.66 4.93 -2.52
N THR A 93 -3.83 5.94 -2.70
CA THR A 93 -2.94 6.05 -3.84
C THR A 93 -1.50 6.02 -3.35
N VAL A 94 -0.62 5.41 -4.15
CA VAL A 94 0.83 5.44 -3.96
C VAL A 94 1.42 6.03 -5.22
N LYS A 95 2.01 7.22 -5.09
CA LYS A 95 2.74 7.87 -6.17
C LYS A 95 4.23 7.61 -5.98
N GLN A 96 4.88 7.13 -7.03
CA GLN A 96 6.33 7.00 -7.09
C GLN A 96 6.90 8.15 -7.91
N ASP A 97 7.86 8.86 -7.34
CA ASP A 97 8.68 9.84 -8.03
C ASP A 97 10.15 9.46 -7.87
N ILE A 98 10.89 9.47 -8.97
CA ILE A 98 12.32 9.21 -8.99
C ILE A 98 12.99 10.42 -9.59
N ASP A 99 13.81 11.09 -8.79
CA ASP A 99 14.68 12.14 -9.30
C ASP A 99 15.79 11.49 -10.13
N ALA A 100 15.80 11.75 -11.44
CA ALA A 100 16.76 11.14 -12.36
C ALA A 100 18.20 11.66 -12.18
N THR A 101 18.39 12.78 -11.49
CA THR A 101 19.69 13.41 -11.26
C THR A 101 20.32 12.89 -9.97
N THR A 102 19.56 12.87 -8.88
CA THR A 102 20.04 12.44 -7.55
C THR A 102 19.84 10.95 -7.31
N GLY A 103 18.92 10.30 -8.05
CA GLY A 103 18.49 8.93 -7.79
C GLY A 103 17.59 8.81 -6.57
N GLU A 104 17.09 9.92 -6.01
CA GLU A 104 16.22 9.90 -4.85
C GLU A 104 14.83 9.34 -5.22
N HIS A 105 14.38 8.35 -4.45
CA HIS A 105 13.07 7.74 -4.60
C HIS A 105 12.12 8.29 -3.54
N THR A 106 11.06 8.98 -3.96
CA THR A 106 9.97 9.44 -3.08
C THR A 106 8.71 8.61 -3.34
N TYR A 107 8.11 8.12 -2.26
CA TYR A 107 6.82 7.43 -2.30
C TYR A 107 5.81 8.21 -1.47
N THR A 108 4.83 8.83 -2.13
CA THR A 108 3.78 9.61 -1.48
C THR A 108 2.51 8.79 -1.36
N TYR A 109 2.01 8.67 -0.14
CA TYR A 109 0.74 8.04 0.19
C TYR A 109 -0.31 9.12 0.34
N ALA A 110 -1.41 9.01 -0.40
CA ALA A 110 -2.53 9.93 -0.29
C ALA A 110 -3.85 9.16 -0.31
N LEU A 111 -4.78 9.60 0.53
CA LEU A 111 -6.15 9.11 0.47
C LEU A 111 -6.80 9.63 -0.83
N SER A 112 -7.58 8.77 -1.50
CA SER A 112 -8.37 9.17 -2.67
C SER A 112 -9.31 10.33 -2.31
N ASN A 113 -9.58 11.23 -3.27
CA ASN A 113 -10.55 12.33 -3.04
C ASN A 113 -11.95 11.78 -2.75
N ASP A 114 -12.32 10.71 -3.45
CA ASP A 114 -13.55 9.97 -3.24
C ASP A 114 -13.25 8.67 -2.49
N ILE A 115 -13.90 8.50 -1.34
CA ILE A 115 -13.76 7.30 -0.51
C ILE A 115 -14.93 6.37 -0.78
N LYS A 116 -14.64 5.23 -1.39
CA LYS A 116 -15.59 4.15 -1.56
C LYS A 116 -15.50 3.20 -0.38
N VAL A 117 -16.55 3.13 0.42
CA VAL A 117 -16.68 2.13 1.48
C VAL A 117 -17.68 1.07 1.02
N GLY A 118 -17.29 -0.20 1.07
CA GLY A 118 -18.10 -1.31 0.55
C GLY A 118 -17.95 -1.56 -0.96
N LYS A 119 -18.47 -2.71 -1.43
CA LYS A 119 -18.52 -3.07 -2.86
C LYS A 119 -19.94 -2.87 -3.40
N ASP A 120 -20.10 -2.47 -4.66
CA ASP A 120 -21.42 -2.21 -5.25
C ASP A 120 -22.25 -3.51 -5.41
N GLY A 121 -23.53 -3.44 -5.05
CA GLY A 121 -24.64 -4.15 -5.70
C GLY A 121 -24.59 -5.69 -5.77
N LYS A 122 -25.33 -6.31 -4.84
CA LYS A 122 -25.86 -7.70 -4.79
C LYS A 122 -25.03 -8.78 -4.10
N ASP A 123 -23.69 -8.69 -4.08
CA ASP A 123 -22.84 -9.61 -3.28
C ASP A 123 -21.76 -8.87 -2.45
N GLY A 124 -21.85 -7.53 -2.34
CA GLY A 124 -20.96 -6.69 -1.54
C GLY A 124 -21.53 -6.40 -0.14
N ILE A 125 -20.66 -6.23 0.86
CA ILE A 125 -21.04 -5.66 2.17
C ILE A 125 -21.22 -4.15 1.98
N ASP A 126 -22.40 -3.63 2.35
CA ASP A 126 -22.72 -2.21 2.28
C ASP A 126 -21.70 -1.38 3.08
N GLY A 127 -21.26 -0.26 2.51
CA GLY A 127 -20.34 0.66 3.17
C GLY A 127 -20.95 1.33 4.40
N LYS A 128 -20.14 1.46 5.45
CA LYS A 128 -20.45 2.28 6.62
C LYS A 128 -19.34 3.30 6.84
N ILE A 129 -19.68 4.57 6.87
CA ILE A 129 -18.78 5.61 7.41
C ILE A 129 -19.27 5.93 8.82
N GLY A 130 -18.36 5.87 9.79
CA GLY A 130 -18.68 6.14 11.19
C GLY A 130 -17.64 7.06 11.81
N VAL A 131 -18.09 8.03 12.61
CA VAL A 131 -17.24 8.82 13.51
C VAL A 131 -17.64 8.48 14.94
N ASN A 132 -16.66 8.05 15.74
CA ASN A 132 -16.88 7.76 17.15
C ASN A 132 -16.39 8.96 17.97
N GLY A 133 -17.30 9.53 18.76
CA GLY A 133 -17.00 10.51 19.79
C GLY A 133 -16.48 9.85 21.06
N LYS A 134 -15.81 10.66 21.89
CA LYS A 134 -15.49 10.28 23.27
C LYS A 134 -16.80 9.97 24.02
N ASP A 135 -16.78 8.95 24.87
CA ASP A 135 -17.92 8.53 25.71
C ASP A 135 -19.12 7.97 24.92
N GLY A 136 -18.88 7.27 23.79
CA GLY A 136 -19.88 6.44 23.12
C GLY A 136 -20.83 7.14 22.15
N SER A 137 -20.76 8.47 22.02
CA SER A 137 -21.46 9.21 20.96
C SER A 137 -20.95 8.81 19.58
N SER A 138 -21.80 8.83 18.55
CA SER A 138 -21.35 8.51 17.18
C SER A 138 -22.27 9.05 16.10
N VAL A 139 -21.73 9.25 14.89
CA VAL A 139 -22.53 9.43 13.67
C VAL A 139 -22.18 8.33 12.68
N VAL A 140 -23.19 7.76 12.05
CA VAL A 140 -23.06 6.66 11.10
C VAL A 140 -23.86 6.97 9.84
N ILE A 141 -23.25 6.82 8.67
CA ILE A 141 -23.93 6.85 7.37
C ILE A 141 -24.01 5.42 6.87
N ASN A 142 -25.24 4.93 6.65
CA ASN A 142 -25.51 3.56 6.22
C ASN A 142 -25.78 3.53 4.71
N GLY A 143 -24.90 2.88 3.94
CA GLY A 143 -25.09 2.75 2.49
C GLY A 143 -26.31 1.88 2.10
N LYS A 144 -26.74 0.98 2.98
CA LYS A 144 -27.82 0.02 2.73
C LYS A 144 -29.17 0.68 2.44
N ASP A 145 -29.56 1.61 3.31
CA ASP A 145 -30.87 2.26 3.32
C ASP A 145 -30.76 3.79 3.24
N GLY A 146 -29.53 4.32 3.08
CA GLY A 146 -29.25 5.74 3.02
C GLY A 146 -29.50 6.47 4.34
N SER A 147 -29.66 5.76 5.45
CA SER A 147 -29.94 6.38 6.74
C SER A 147 -28.70 7.00 7.38
N ILE A 148 -28.93 8.03 8.19
CA ILE A 148 -27.94 8.62 9.09
C ILE A 148 -28.35 8.27 10.52
N GLY A 149 -27.54 7.47 11.19
CA GLY A 149 -27.68 7.18 12.62
C GLY A 149 -26.86 8.15 13.46
N LEU A 150 -27.47 8.77 14.45
CA LEU A 150 -26.84 9.62 15.44
C LEU A 150 -27.02 8.94 16.81
N ASN A 151 -25.94 8.82 17.57
CA ASN A 151 -25.99 8.38 18.96
C ASN A 151 -25.42 9.50 19.84
N GLY A 152 -26.14 9.83 20.91
CA GLY A 152 -25.62 10.64 22.00
C GLY A 152 -24.72 9.83 22.94
N LYS A 153 -24.35 10.47 24.05
CA LYS A 153 -23.41 9.90 25.03
C LYS A 153 -23.89 8.53 25.54
N ASP A 154 -22.99 7.56 25.55
CA ASP A 154 -23.23 6.16 25.93
C ASP A 154 -24.38 5.49 25.16
N GLY A 155 -24.67 5.93 23.93
CA GLY A 155 -25.77 5.41 23.11
C GLY A 155 -27.17 5.94 23.47
N LYS A 156 -27.26 6.92 24.38
CA LYS A 156 -28.52 7.61 24.71
C LYS A 156 -28.90 8.59 23.60
N ASP A 157 -30.19 8.94 23.52
CA ASP A 157 -30.71 9.92 22.56
C ASP A 157 -30.40 9.57 21.09
N GLY A 158 -30.44 8.27 20.79
CA GLY A 158 -30.30 7.76 19.42
C GLY A 158 -31.34 8.34 18.48
N LEU A 159 -30.94 8.64 17.25
CA LEU A 159 -31.80 9.15 16.20
C LEU A 159 -31.37 8.55 14.86
N THR A 160 -32.29 7.89 14.15
CA THR A 160 -32.04 7.44 12.77
C THR A 160 -32.84 8.27 11.81
N ILE A 161 -32.19 8.96 10.88
CA ILE A 161 -32.82 9.84 9.89
C ILE A 161 -32.71 9.20 8.51
N ARG A 162 -33.80 9.16 7.74
CA ARG A 162 -33.80 8.67 6.35
C ARG A 162 -34.90 9.31 5.52
N GLY A 163 -34.77 9.24 4.20
CA GLY A 163 -35.85 9.58 3.28
C GLY A 163 -36.83 8.41 3.13
N GLU A 164 -38.12 8.66 3.24
CA GLU A 164 -39.16 7.67 2.89
C GLU A 164 -40.25 8.27 2.02
N LYS A 165 -41.12 7.42 1.46
CA LYS A 165 -42.34 7.84 0.77
C LYS A 165 -43.38 8.28 1.80
N GLY A 166 -43.84 9.53 1.70
CA GLY A 166 -44.88 10.11 2.55
C GLY A 166 -46.29 10.01 2.00
N GLN A 167 -47.23 10.46 2.84
CA GLN A 167 -48.64 10.67 2.50
C GLN A 167 -48.83 11.89 1.58
N ASP A 168 -49.95 11.91 0.86
CA ASP A 168 -50.31 12.98 -0.08
C ASP A 168 -50.41 14.36 0.63
N GLY A 169 -49.85 15.39 -0.01
CA GLY A 169 -50.03 16.79 0.40
C GLY A 169 -51.43 17.32 0.08
N VAL A 170 -51.77 18.50 0.62
CA VAL A 170 -53.14 19.04 0.51
C VAL A 170 -53.65 19.22 -0.91
N ASP A 171 -52.81 19.60 -1.86
CA ASP A 171 -53.29 19.92 -3.21
C ASP A 171 -53.56 18.69 -4.08
N GLY A 172 -53.41 17.47 -3.55
CA GLY A 172 -53.83 16.24 -4.23
C GLY A 172 -53.22 16.06 -5.62
N LYS A 173 -52.15 16.81 -5.95
CA LYS A 173 -51.39 16.65 -7.19
C LYS A 173 -50.62 15.36 -7.08
N ASN A 174 -51.30 14.32 -7.51
CA ASN A 174 -50.77 13.00 -7.70
C ASN A 174 -49.48 13.08 -8.52
N GLY A 175 -48.36 12.82 -7.86
CA GLY A 175 -47.13 12.47 -8.54
C GLY A 175 -46.98 10.96 -8.71
N THR A 176 -48.03 10.13 -8.59
CA THR A 176 -47.95 8.65 -8.66
C THR A 176 -47.03 7.97 -7.61
N ASN A 177 -46.23 8.75 -6.86
CA ASN A 177 -45.10 8.29 -6.06
C ASN A 177 -45.04 8.87 -4.63
N GLY A 178 -46.05 9.62 -4.17
CA GLY A 178 -46.01 10.34 -2.88
C GLY A 178 -44.95 11.45 -2.84
N ILE A 179 -44.94 12.27 -1.78
CA ILE A 179 -43.84 13.22 -1.53
C ILE A 179 -42.73 12.55 -0.71
N THR A 180 -41.46 12.83 -1.00
CA THR A 180 -40.34 12.33 -0.16
C THR A 180 -40.39 13.02 1.21
N ARG A 181 -40.41 12.24 2.29
CA ARG A 181 -40.39 12.71 3.68
C ARG A 181 -39.04 12.46 4.31
N ILE A 182 -38.57 13.41 5.12
CA ILE A 182 -37.57 13.11 6.12
C ILE A 182 -38.31 12.42 7.26
N VAL A 183 -38.00 11.15 7.45
CA VAL A 183 -38.43 10.35 8.59
C VAL A 183 -37.28 10.30 9.58
N TYR A 184 -37.61 10.42 10.86
CA TYR A 184 -36.68 10.04 11.90
C TYR A 184 -37.30 9.02 12.86
N GLU A 185 -36.46 8.14 13.36
CA GLU A 185 -36.78 7.17 14.39
C GLU A 185 -35.99 7.53 15.64
N ASP A 186 -36.68 7.78 16.75
CA ASP A 186 -36.05 8.20 18.00
C ASP A 186 -35.46 7.01 18.80
N HIS A 187 -34.94 7.30 19.98
CA HIS A 187 -34.31 6.31 20.84
C HIS A 187 -35.28 5.23 21.37
N ASN A 188 -36.59 5.44 21.26
CA ASN A 188 -37.62 4.47 21.61
C ASN A 188 -38.08 3.65 20.41
N HIS A 189 -37.47 3.86 19.24
CA HIS A 189 -37.90 3.31 17.96
C HIS A 189 -39.25 3.84 17.47
N ASP A 190 -39.69 4.99 17.99
CA ASP A 190 -40.89 5.65 17.51
C ASP A 190 -40.57 6.43 16.23
N LYS A 191 -41.40 6.21 15.21
CA LYS A 191 -41.24 6.82 13.88
C LYS A 191 -41.99 8.14 13.81
N HIS A 192 -41.30 9.17 13.36
CA HIS A 192 -41.83 10.52 13.19
C HIS A 192 -41.55 11.04 11.77
N GLU A 193 -42.41 11.91 11.27
CA GLU A 193 -42.26 12.58 9.97
C GLU A 193 -42.05 14.08 10.17
N VAL A 194 -41.08 14.66 9.47
CA VAL A 194 -40.88 16.11 9.46
C VAL A 194 -41.92 16.76 8.56
N ALA A 195 -42.66 17.73 9.09
CA ALA A 195 -43.64 18.50 8.33
C ALA A 195 -42.98 19.45 7.31
N THR A 196 -43.64 19.62 6.17
CA THR A 196 -43.25 20.51 5.07
C THR A 196 -44.33 21.55 4.81
N LEU A 197 -44.02 22.59 4.03
CA LEU A 197 -45.02 23.60 3.64
C LEU A 197 -46.10 23.03 2.70
N ASP A 198 -45.87 21.86 2.11
CA ASP A 198 -46.83 21.15 1.25
C ASP A 198 -47.90 20.39 2.06
N ASP A 199 -47.74 20.31 3.39
CA ASP A 199 -48.61 19.59 4.32
C ASP A 199 -49.76 20.44 4.87
N GLY A 200 -50.09 21.56 4.23
CA GLY A 200 -51.02 22.56 4.76
C GLY A 200 -52.30 22.00 5.37
N MET A 201 -53.02 22.79 6.17
CA MET A 201 -54.38 22.38 6.58
C MET A 201 -55.40 22.93 5.59
N LYS A 202 -56.28 22.06 5.06
CA LYS A 202 -57.47 22.53 4.34
C LYS A 202 -58.50 23.04 5.33
N TYR A 203 -58.83 24.32 5.25
CA TYR A 203 -59.98 24.87 5.93
C TYR A 203 -61.19 24.81 4.98
N ALA A 204 -62.29 24.18 5.41
CA ALA A 204 -63.55 24.30 4.70
C ALA A 204 -64.12 25.70 4.97
N GLY A 205 -64.28 26.50 3.92
CA GLY A 205 -64.96 27.80 3.95
C GLY A 205 -66.47 27.67 3.84
#